data_AF-A0A8S9KVB6-F1
#
_entry.id   AF-A0A8S9KVB6-F1
#
_cell.length_a   1.000
_cell.length_b   1.000
_cell.length_c   1.000
_cell.angle_alpha   90.00
_cell.angle_beta   90.00
_cell.angle_gamma   90.00
#
_symmetry.space_group_name_H-M   'P 1'
#
loop_
_entity.id
_entity.type
_entity.pdbx_description
1 polymer ?
#
loop_
_entity_poly.entity_id
_entity_poly.type
_entity_poly.pdbx_seq_one_letter_code
_entity_poly.pdbx_strand_id
1 'polypeptide(L)'
;MNLNELECKDLEKKVPLELVDDEDSKIIIGASGGWIATLKEDGVLRLQDDFNPVASDTNPKRIPLPPLVTLPHCQTKIITNVSVSSSSPEDDEDCVVAIKFLGPQLSFCKPAGKSSKPEWTNIKIENPCFYSSRVMFSKKDNMFRIPGSGGHLIGSWEPYKPSNNPTFQRLRFKNVPKLTKAKQNLMDLCCRSEHLVESRRTGETFLVKQYKKTIKITKAGIARMRTKALMVYKLDDEGNAVYTQDIGDLNIFLSLSEPFCVPATSFPDLLPNSVDFIDFDESGFVSLKSTRVWSRSYTCSAPFYIPPQHIIKS
;
A
#
# COMPACT_ATOMS: atom_id res chain seq x y z
N MET A 1 -5.46 30.19 -12.97
CA MET A 1 -6.34 29.03 -13.20
C MET A 1 -7.49 29.17 -12.21
N ASN A 2 -8.72 29.31 -12.68
CA ASN A 2 -9.87 29.66 -11.86
C ASN A 2 -10.27 28.43 -11.01
N LEU A 3 -10.27 28.54 -9.68
CA LEU A 3 -10.48 27.45 -8.72
C LEU A 3 -11.95 26.98 -8.62
N ASN A 4 -12.86 27.52 -9.41
CA ASN A 4 -14.31 27.43 -9.18
C ASN A 4 -15.07 26.34 -9.94
N GLU A 5 -14.41 25.42 -10.67
CA GLU A 5 -15.12 24.33 -11.36
C GLU A 5 -14.33 23.00 -11.35
N LEU A 6 -13.77 22.62 -10.20
CA LEU A 6 -13.44 21.20 -9.97
C LEU A 6 -14.74 20.49 -9.56
N GLU A 7 -15.56 20.16 -10.55
CA GLU A 7 -16.77 19.36 -10.37
C GLU A 7 -16.35 17.92 -10.02
N CYS A 8 -16.70 17.44 -8.83
CA CYS A 8 -16.57 16.03 -8.50
C CYS A 8 -17.63 15.27 -9.30
N LYS A 9 -17.20 14.38 -10.19
CA LYS A 9 -18.13 13.45 -10.82
C LYS A 9 -18.08 12.15 -10.04
N ASP A 10 -19.16 11.90 -9.32
CA ASP A 10 -19.42 10.57 -8.78
C ASP A 10 -19.62 9.61 -9.95
N LEU A 11 -18.73 8.62 -10.05
CA LEU A 11 -18.83 7.55 -11.03
C LEU A 11 -19.36 6.32 -10.31
N GLU A 12 -20.53 5.84 -10.73
CA GLU A 12 -21.02 4.54 -10.29
C GLU A 12 -20.22 3.45 -11.02
N LYS A 13 -19.64 2.52 -10.25
CA LYS A 13 -18.98 1.33 -10.78
C LYS A 13 -19.71 0.08 -10.31
N LYS A 14 -20.12 -0.78 -11.25
CA LYS A 14 -20.70 -2.08 -10.90
C LYS A 14 -19.56 -3.01 -10.50
N VAL A 15 -19.56 -3.42 -9.23
CA VAL A 15 -18.61 -4.39 -8.70
C VAL A 15 -19.34 -5.70 -8.44
N PRO A 16 -18.81 -6.85 -8.89
CA PRO A 16 -19.36 -8.16 -8.54
C PRO A 16 -19.52 -8.33 -7.03
N LEU A 17 -20.68 -8.82 -6.59
CA LEU A 17 -20.94 -9.02 -5.16
C LEU A 17 -19.89 -9.92 -4.50
N GLU A 18 -19.38 -10.92 -5.22
CA GLU A 18 -18.28 -11.81 -4.79
C GLU A 18 -16.96 -11.11 -4.45
N LEU A 19 -16.81 -9.82 -4.78
CA LEU A 19 -15.64 -9.00 -4.47
C LEU A 19 -15.86 -8.09 -3.26
N VAL A 20 -17.07 -8.07 -2.71
CA VAL A 20 -17.49 -7.18 -1.61
C VAL A 20 -18.06 -8.00 -0.46
N ASP A 21 -18.63 -9.16 -0.76
CA ASP A 21 -19.24 -10.08 0.19
C ASP A 21 -18.24 -11.16 0.61
N ASP A 22 -18.21 -11.44 1.92
CA ASP A 22 -17.22 -12.28 2.60
C ASP A 22 -17.69 -13.74 2.70
N GLU A 23 -18.71 -14.13 1.92
CA GLU A 23 -19.24 -15.49 1.90
C GLU A 23 -18.28 -16.44 1.13
N ASP A 24 -17.27 -16.87 1.89
CA ASP A 24 -16.68 -18.21 1.94
C ASP A 24 -15.75 -18.73 0.83
N SER A 25 -15.21 -17.93 -0.10
CA SER A 25 -14.27 -18.50 -1.10
C SER A 25 -13.14 -17.60 -1.65
N LYS A 26 -13.03 -16.34 -1.22
CA LYS A 26 -12.10 -15.38 -1.83
C LYS A 26 -11.43 -14.45 -0.84
N ILE A 27 -10.10 -14.42 -0.86
CA ILE A 27 -9.30 -13.51 -0.05
C ILE A 27 -8.88 -12.32 -0.91
N ILE A 28 -9.34 -11.12 -0.56
CA ILE A 28 -8.80 -9.89 -1.15
C ILE A 28 -7.49 -9.55 -0.44
N ILE A 29 -6.41 -9.43 -1.21
CA ILE A 29 -5.06 -9.22 -0.67
C ILE A 29 -4.77 -7.73 -0.51
N GLY A 30 -5.17 -6.93 -1.49
CA GLY A 30 -4.74 -5.54 -1.63
C GLY A 30 -4.96 -5.01 -3.03
N ALA A 31 -4.63 -3.74 -3.25
CA ALA A 31 -4.66 -3.13 -4.58
C ALA A 31 -3.37 -2.36 -4.88
N SER A 32 -3.00 -2.23 -6.15
CA SER A 32 -1.86 -1.44 -6.59
C SER A 32 -2.07 -1.00 -8.04
N GLY A 33 -1.75 0.25 -8.34
CA GLY A 33 -1.82 0.77 -9.71
C GLY A 33 -3.20 0.71 -10.39
N GLY A 34 -4.29 0.65 -9.62
CA GLY A 34 -5.65 0.49 -10.17
C GLY A 34 -6.17 -0.96 -10.22
N TRP A 35 -5.32 -1.93 -9.87
CA TRP A 35 -5.63 -3.36 -9.91
C TRP A 35 -5.84 -3.91 -8.50
N ILE A 36 -6.82 -4.79 -8.34
CA ILE A 36 -7.05 -5.54 -7.10
C ILE A 36 -6.45 -6.94 -7.24
N ALA A 37 -5.63 -7.32 -6.26
CA ALA A 37 -5.14 -8.69 -6.12
C ALA A 37 -6.10 -9.52 -5.26
N THR A 38 -6.48 -10.68 -5.78
CA THR A 38 -7.33 -11.64 -5.06
C THR A 38 -6.76 -13.05 -5.17
N LEU A 39 -6.98 -13.86 -4.14
CA LEU A 39 -6.69 -15.28 -4.13
C LEU A 39 -8.01 -16.03 -3.96
N LYS A 40 -8.39 -16.80 -4.98
CA LYS A 40 -9.58 -17.67 -4.95
C LYS A 40 -9.21 -19.04 -4.36
N GLU A 41 -10.22 -19.85 -4.03
CA GLU A 41 -10.06 -21.24 -3.56
C GLU A 41 -9.20 -22.13 -4.45
N ASP A 42 -9.18 -21.87 -5.76
CA ASP A 42 -8.33 -22.59 -6.71
C ASP A 42 -6.82 -22.34 -6.50
N GLY A 43 -6.46 -21.48 -5.55
CA GLY A 43 -5.07 -21.13 -5.22
C GLY A 43 -4.43 -20.22 -6.26
N VAL A 44 -5.19 -19.72 -7.23
CA VAL A 44 -4.68 -18.86 -8.31
C VAL A 44 -4.89 -17.40 -7.95
N LEU A 45 -3.77 -16.70 -7.79
CA LEU A 45 -3.77 -15.27 -7.57
C LEU A 45 -4.10 -14.53 -8.86
N ARG A 46 -4.99 -13.54 -8.78
CA ARG A 46 -5.46 -12.77 -9.94
C ARG A 46 -5.34 -11.28 -9.68
N LEU A 47 -4.85 -10.55 -10.67
CA LEU A 47 -5.03 -9.11 -10.76
C LEU A 47 -6.32 -8.84 -11.54
N GLN A 48 -7.17 -7.97 -11.01
CA GLN A 48 -8.44 -7.64 -11.63
C GLN A 48 -8.71 -6.14 -11.58
N ASP A 49 -9.36 -5.59 -12.60
CA ASP A 49 -9.69 -4.18 -12.71
C ASP A 49 -11.16 -3.87 -12.34
N ASP A 50 -11.88 -4.80 -11.71
CA ASP A 50 -13.31 -4.65 -11.39
C ASP A 50 -13.63 -3.40 -10.53
N PHE A 51 -12.66 -2.85 -9.78
CA PHE A 51 -12.81 -1.61 -8.99
C PHE A 51 -12.28 -0.36 -9.70
N ASN A 52 -11.73 -0.50 -10.89
CA ASN A 52 -11.30 0.62 -11.69
C ASN A 52 -12.54 1.29 -12.32
N PRO A 53 -12.81 2.57 -12.02
CA PRO A 53 -13.99 3.26 -12.54
C PRO A 53 -13.98 3.43 -14.07
N VAL A 54 -12.82 3.29 -14.73
CA VAL A 54 -12.72 3.37 -16.21
C VAL A 54 -12.75 2.00 -16.89
N ALA A 55 -12.74 0.90 -16.13
CA ALA A 55 -12.80 -0.45 -16.70
C ALA A 55 -14.24 -0.83 -17.11
N SER A 56 -14.35 -1.77 -18.04
CA SER A 56 -15.65 -2.30 -18.49
C SER A 56 -16.42 -2.97 -17.34
N ASP A 57 -17.71 -2.68 -17.21
CA ASP A 57 -18.60 -3.40 -16.29
C ASP A 57 -18.91 -4.82 -16.78
N THR A 58 -18.97 -5.01 -18.10
CA THR A 58 -19.40 -6.27 -18.72
C THR A 58 -18.25 -7.22 -19.01
N ASN A 59 -17.04 -6.69 -19.15
CA ASN A 59 -15.85 -7.46 -19.49
C ASN A 59 -14.61 -6.95 -18.72
N PRO A 60 -14.58 -7.08 -17.39
CA PRO A 60 -13.42 -6.70 -16.60
C PRO A 60 -12.21 -7.57 -16.96
N LYS A 61 -11.02 -6.98 -16.97
CA LYS A 61 -9.76 -7.68 -17.22
C LYS A 61 -9.37 -8.46 -15.97
N ARG A 62 -8.97 -9.72 -16.16
CA ARG A 62 -8.53 -10.61 -15.07
C ARG A 62 -7.27 -11.36 -15.50
N ILE A 63 -6.16 -11.05 -14.86
CA ILE A 63 -4.85 -11.60 -15.19
C ILE A 63 -4.51 -12.68 -14.16
N PRO A 64 -4.54 -13.98 -14.52
CA PRO A 64 -4.08 -15.04 -13.64
C PRO A 64 -2.56 -14.98 -13.53
N LEU A 65 -2.05 -14.96 -12.30
CA LEU A 65 -0.63 -15.11 -12.03
C LEU A 65 -0.27 -16.59 -11.84
N PRO A 66 1.01 -16.97 -11.98
CA PRO A 66 1.42 -18.36 -11.86
C PRO A 66 1.14 -18.92 -10.45
N PRO A 67 1.02 -20.24 -10.28
CA PRO A 67 0.90 -20.85 -8.96
C PRO A 67 2.08 -20.47 -8.05
N LEU A 68 1.80 -20.11 -6.80
CA LEU A 68 2.81 -19.68 -5.84
C LEU A 68 3.78 -20.83 -5.50
N VAL A 69 5.08 -20.54 -5.51
CA VAL A 69 6.12 -21.50 -5.15
C VAL A 69 6.74 -21.10 -3.82
N THR A 70 6.67 -21.97 -2.81
CA THR A 70 7.28 -21.71 -1.49
C THR A 70 8.75 -22.11 -1.49
N LEU A 71 9.63 -21.18 -1.14
CA LEU A 71 11.06 -21.47 -0.93
C LEU A 71 11.29 -22.22 0.40
N PRO A 72 12.40 -22.97 0.56
CA PRO A 72 12.76 -23.59 1.83
C PRO A 72 12.77 -22.57 2.98
N HIS A 73 12.21 -22.96 4.14
CA HIS A 73 12.07 -22.11 5.33
C HIS A 73 11.22 -20.83 5.14
N CYS A 74 10.41 -20.78 4.09
CA CYS A 74 9.47 -19.68 3.81
C CYS A 74 8.01 -20.16 3.89
N GLN A 75 7.07 -19.25 3.64
CA GLN A 75 5.65 -19.55 3.52
C GLN A 75 4.98 -18.62 2.51
N THR A 76 3.96 -19.10 1.79
CA THR A 76 3.19 -18.31 0.82
C THR A 76 1.69 -18.22 1.14
N LYS A 77 1.27 -18.63 2.34
CA LYS A 77 -0.13 -18.67 2.79
C LYS A 77 -0.64 -17.29 3.25
N ILE A 78 0.22 -16.52 3.90
CA ILE A 78 -0.10 -15.18 4.41
C ILE A 78 0.60 -14.15 3.53
N ILE A 79 -0.18 -13.49 2.68
CA ILE A 79 0.27 -12.41 1.80
C ILE A 79 0.06 -11.08 2.51
N THR A 80 1.09 -10.23 2.55
CA THR A 80 1.04 -8.92 3.21
C THR A 80 0.52 -7.82 2.28
N ASN A 81 0.93 -7.83 1.01
CA ASN A 81 0.38 -7.00 -0.06
C ASN A 81 0.94 -7.41 -1.43
N VAL A 82 0.42 -6.74 -2.47
CA VAL A 82 0.93 -6.73 -3.84
C VAL A 82 1.40 -5.32 -4.21
N SER A 83 2.32 -5.23 -5.17
CA SER A 83 2.76 -3.98 -5.80
C SER A 83 2.98 -4.19 -7.30
N VAL A 84 2.57 -3.25 -8.14
CA VAL A 84 2.77 -3.30 -9.60
C VAL A 84 3.64 -2.13 -10.06
N SER A 85 4.57 -2.40 -10.99
CA SER A 85 5.45 -1.36 -11.52
C SER A 85 4.79 -0.45 -12.56
N SER A 86 3.68 -0.91 -13.14
CA SER A 86 2.92 -0.23 -14.19
C SER A 86 1.42 -0.36 -13.94
N SER A 87 0.64 0.61 -14.42
CA SER A 87 -0.83 0.58 -14.36
C SER A 87 -1.46 -0.30 -15.44
N SER A 88 -0.65 -0.83 -16.37
CA SER A 88 -1.09 -1.66 -17.49
C SER A 88 -0.37 -3.02 -17.51
N PRO A 89 -0.46 -3.83 -16.43
CA PRO A 89 0.21 -5.13 -16.30
C PRO A 89 -0.15 -6.16 -17.38
N GLU A 90 -1.23 -5.96 -18.12
CA GLU A 90 -1.70 -6.79 -19.23
C GLU A 90 -1.01 -6.49 -20.57
N ASP A 91 -0.54 -5.26 -20.77
CA ASP A 91 -0.02 -4.78 -22.07
C ASP A 91 1.47 -4.41 -22.00
N ASP A 92 1.97 -4.03 -20.81
CA ASP A 92 3.36 -3.63 -20.60
C ASP A 92 4.26 -4.86 -20.34
N GLU A 93 5.02 -5.26 -21.36
CA GLU A 93 5.96 -6.40 -21.29
C GLU A 93 7.04 -6.26 -20.20
N ASP A 94 7.30 -5.02 -19.77
CA ASP A 94 8.25 -4.67 -18.74
C ASP A 94 7.58 -4.46 -17.37
N CYS A 95 6.26 -4.58 -17.28
CA CYS A 95 5.55 -4.56 -16.01
C CYS A 95 5.92 -5.78 -15.16
N VAL A 96 6.29 -5.50 -13.92
CA VAL A 96 6.60 -6.49 -12.90
C VAL A 96 5.59 -6.34 -11.78
N VAL A 97 5.11 -7.49 -11.31
CA VAL A 97 4.26 -7.62 -10.12
C VAL A 97 5.10 -8.22 -9.01
N ALA A 98 5.16 -7.54 -7.87
CA ALA A 98 5.80 -8.02 -6.66
C ALA A 98 4.76 -8.45 -5.62
N ILE A 99 4.96 -9.63 -5.02
CA ILE A 99 4.14 -10.15 -3.93
C ILE A 99 5.01 -10.34 -2.70
N LYS A 100 4.58 -9.73 -1.59
CA LYS A 100 5.27 -9.86 -0.31
C LYS A 100 4.48 -10.74 0.63
N PHE A 101 5.14 -11.74 1.19
CA PHE A 101 4.55 -12.66 2.19
C PHE A 101 4.98 -12.29 3.60
N LEU A 102 4.24 -12.74 4.61
CA LEU A 102 4.72 -12.68 5.99
C LEU A 102 5.95 -13.60 6.12
N GLY A 103 7.09 -13.07 6.52
CA GLY A 103 8.35 -13.81 6.58
C GLY A 103 9.33 -13.46 5.44
N PRO A 104 10.27 -14.35 5.13
CA PRO A 104 11.43 -14.03 4.29
C PRO A 104 11.16 -13.99 2.78
N GLN A 105 9.97 -14.33 2.28
CA GLN A 105 9.79 -14.45 0.83
C GLN A 105 9.24 -13.17 0.17
N LEU A 106 9.81 -12.84 -1.00
CA LEU A 106 9.35 -11.84 -1.96
C LEU A 106 9.40 -12.46 -3.35
N SER A 107 8.33 -12.36 -4.11
CA SER A 107 8.21 -13.00 -5.43
C SER A 107 7.88 -11.97 -6.50
N PHE A 108 8.51 -12.10 -7.68
CA PHE A 108 8.32 -11.22 -8.82
C PHE A 108 7.80 -12.01 -10.02
N CYS A 109 6.90 -11.42 -10.79
CA CYS A 109 6.37 -11.99 -12.03
C CYS A 109 6.19 -10.89 -13.08
N LYS A 110 6.39 -11.24 -14.36
CA LYS A 110 6.06 -10.38 -15.52
C LYS A 110 4.78 -10.91 -16.18
N PRO A 111 3.61 -10.32 -15.95
CA PRO A 111 2.35 -10.91 -16.43
C PRO A 111 2.21 -10.88 -17.96
N ALA A 112 2.66 -9.81 -18.61
CA ALA A 112 2.66 -9.65 -20.06
C ALA A 112 4.04 -9.92 -20.70
N GLY A 113 4.94 -10.62 -20.01
CA GLY A 113 6.30 -10.86 -20.51
C GLY A 113 6.32 -11.67 -21.82
N LYS A 114 7.40 -11.54 -22.61
CA LYS A 114 7.59 -12.22 -23.90
C LYS A 114 7.57 -13.77 -23.84
N SER A 115 7.67 -14.36 -22.65
CA SER A 115 7.55 -15.82 -22.48
C SER A 115 6.09 -16.26 -22.63
N SER A 116 5.87 -17.43 -23.22
CA SER A 116 4.51 -17.97 -23.45
C SER A 116 3.71 -18.21 -22.16
N LYS A 117 4.38 -18.28 -21.01
CA LYS A 117 3.77 -18.33 -19.67
C LYS A 117 4.55 -17.43 -18.70
N PRO A 118 3.87 -16.66 -17.85
CA PRO A 118 4.52 -15.94 -16.76
C PRO A 118 5.11 -16.95 -15.75
N GLU A 119 6.23 -16.60 -15.12
CA GLU A 119 6.87 -17.42 -14.08
C GLU A 119 7.25 -16.55 -12.87
N TRP A 120 7.39 -17.21 -11.71
CA TRP A 120 7.84 -16.55 -10.48
C TRP A 120 9.36 -16.55 -10.39
N THR A 121 9.94 -15.37 -10.19
CA THR A 121 11.29 -15.24 -9.62
C THR A 121 11.16 -15.03 -8.12
N ASN A 122 11.51 -16.05 -7.33
CA ASN A 122 11.37 -16.02 -5.88
C ASN A 122 12.69 -15.65 -5.21
N ILE A 123 12.63 -14.70 -4.27
CA ILE A 123 13.76 -14.20 -3.51
C ILE A 123 13.54 -14.50 -2.03
N LYS A 124 14.60 -14.97 -1.36
CA LYS A 124 14.65 -15.10 0.08
C LYS A 124 15.38 -13.89 0.67
N ILE A 125 14.65 -13.10 1.44
CA ILE A 125 15.15 -11.97 2.21
C ILE A 125 15.78 -12.51 3.49
N GLU A 126 17.07 -12.30 3.67
CA GLU A 126 17.79 -12.76 4.86
C GLU A 126 17.58 -11.86 6.08
N ASN A 127 17.31 -10.56 5.88
CA ASN A 127 17.16 -9.63 6.99
C ASN A 127 15.72 -9.67 7.57
N PRO A 128 15.54 -10.09 8.84
CA PRO A 128 14.23 -10.30 9.44
C PRO A 128 13.43 -9.00 9.64
N CYS A 129 14.06 -7.82 9.59
CA CYS A 129 13.32 -6.57 9.75
C CYS A 129 12.26 -6.35 8.66
N PHE A 130 12.36 -7.03 7.50
CA PHE A 130 11.39 -6.91 6.40
C PHE A 130 10.27 -7.94 6.44
N TYR A 131 10.23 -8.84 7.43
CA TYR A 131 9.33 -10.00 7.38
C TYR A 131 7.85 -9.62 7.46
N SER A 132 7.48 -8.60 8.22
CA SER A 132 6.10 -8.12 8.37
C SER A 132 5.78 -6.88 7.54
N SER A 133 6.76 -6.37 6.78
CA SER A 133 6.64 -5.12 6.05
C SER A 133 6.04 -5.32 4.66
N ARG A 134 5.41 -4.28 4.13
CA ARG A 134 4.79 -4.26 2.80
C ARG A 134 5.77 -3.76 1.74
N VAL A 135 5.63 -4.27 0.51
CA VAL A 135 6.39 -3.82 -0.66
C VAL A 135 5.68 -2.67 -1.37
N MET A 136 6.42 -1.69 -1.89
CA MET A 136 5.89 -0.70 -2.82
C MET A 136 6.79 -0.57 -4.04
N PHE A 137 6.28 -0.03 -5.14
CA PHE A 137 7.09 0.32 -6.29
C PHE A 137 7.43 1.80 -6.29
N SER A 138 8.73 2.13 -6.27
CA SER A 138 9.23 3.50 -6.40
C SER A 138 9.39 3.82 -7.87
N LYS A 139 8.59 4.78 -8.39
CA LYS A 139 8.67 5.19 -9.78
C LYS A 139 9.90 6.08 -10.01
N LYS A 140 10.24 6.90 -9.03
CA LYS A 140 11.46 7.73 -9.01
C LYS A 140 12.72 6.91 -9.28
N ASP A 141 12.84 5.77 -8.60
CA ASP A 141 14.07 4.97 -8.62
C ASP A 141 13.94 3.69 -9.45
N ASN A 142 12.76 3.42 -10.03
CA ASN A 142 12.45 2.21 -10.78
C ASN A 142 12.77 0.91 -10.01
N MET A 143 12.43 0.88 -8.72
CA MET A 143 12.77 -0.23 -7.81
C MET A 143 11.60 -0.57 -6.90
N PHE A 144 11.48 -1.86 -6.55
CA PHE A 144 10.63 -2.27 -5.45
C PHE A 144 11.32 -2.00 -4.12
N ARG A 145 10.58 -1.41 -3.17
CA ARG A 145 11.10 -1.00 -1.87
C ARG A 145 10.29 -1.59 -0.73
N ILE A 146 10.98 -1.93 0.36
CA ILE A 146 10.36 -2.38 1.61
C ILE A 146 10.99 -1.59 2.75
N PRO A 147 10.20 -0.86 3.57
CA PRO A 147 10.71 -0.30 4.82
C PRO A 147 10.87 -1.42 5.85
N GLY A 148 12.03 -1.54 6.46
CA GLY A 148 12.26 -2.46 7.57
C GLY A 148 11.48 -2.02 8.81
N SER A 149 11.14 -2.97 9.68
CA SER A 149 10.48 -2.72 10.95
C SER A 149 11.23 -1.66 11.76
N GLY A 150 10.49 -0.64 12.20
CA GLY A 150 11.04 0.56 12.83
C GLY A 150 11.52 1.66 11.88
N GLY A 151 11.58 1.38 10.58
CA GLY A 151 11.80 2.37 9.53
C GLY A 151 13.23 2.91 9.48
N HIS A 152 14.21 2.19 10.03
CA HIS A 152 15.62 2.59 10.01
C HIS A 152 16.37 2.11 8.77
N LEU A 153 15.77 1.22 7.99
CA LEU A 153 16.36 0.60 6.82
C LEU A 153 15.31 0.52 5.72
N ILE A 154 15.69 0.78 4.48
CA ILE A 154 14.92 0.48 3.29
C ILE A 154 15.71 -0.54 2.48
N GLY A 155 15.08 -1.67 2.14
CA GLY A 155 15.61 -2.59 1.12
C GLY A 155 15.06 -2.20 -0.24
N SER A 156 15.88 -2.26 -1.28
CA SER A 156 15.49 -2.03 -2.67
C SER A 156 15.88 -3.21 -3.56
N TRP A 157 14.97 -3.59 -4.46
CA TRP A 157 15.14 -4.68 -5.41
C TRP A 157 14.88 -4.19 -6.84
N GLU A 158 15.80 -4.52 -7.74
CA GLU A 158 15.62 -4.26 -9.17
C GLU A 158 14.52 -5.17 -9.76
N PRO A 159 13.55 -4.62 -10.51
CA PRO A 159 12.45 -5.41 -11.09
C PRO A 159 12.92 -6.52 -12.05
N TYR A 160 13.95 -6.25 -12.86
CA TYR A 160 14.37 -7.12 -13.95
C TYR A 160 15.45 -8.13 -13.57
N LYS A 161 16.15 -7.87 -12.46
CA LYS A 161 17.22 -8.72 -11.95
C LYS A 161 17.15 -8.78 -10.43
N PRO A 162 16.03 -9.28 -9.88
CA PRO A 162 15.87 -9.35 -8.44
C PRO A 162 16.93 -10.28 -7.85
N SER A 163 17.53 -9.83 -6.75
CA SER A 163 18.65 -10.50 -6.09
C SER A 163 18.31 -10.81 -4.63
N ASN A 164 18.90 -11.87 -4.09
CA ASN A 164 18.87 -12.17 -2.65
C ASN A 164 19.60 -11.10 -1.82
N ASN A 165 20.47 -10.30 -2.47
CA ASN A 165 21.20 -9.19 -1.86
C ASN A 165 20.58 -7.86 -2.33
N PRO A 166 19.62 -7.28 -1.59
CA PRO A 166 19.06 -5.98 -1.93
C PRO A 166 20.02 -4.84 -1.63
N THR A 167 19.79 -3.70 -2.28
CA THR A 167 20.44 -2.44 -1.92
C THR A 167 19.81 -1.91 -0.64
N PHE A 168 20.63 -1.63 0.36
CA PHE A 168 20.18 -1.10 1.64
C PHE A 168 20.44 0.40 1.76
N GLN A 169 19.39 1.15 2.13
CA GLN A 169 19.50 2.55 2.52
C GLN A 169 19.19 2.67 4.01
N ARG A 170 20.14 3.20 4.79
CA ARG A 170 19.93 3.47 6.22
C ARG A 170 19.33 4.86 6.40
N LEU A 171 18.23 4.93 7.15
CA LEU A 171 17.57 6.19 7.46
C LEU A 171 18.04 6.79 8.77
N ARG A 172 18.40 8.08 8.73
CA ARG A 172 18.80 8.89 9.89
C ARG A 172 17.64 9.79 10.29
N PHE A 173 16.98 9.48 11.38
CA PHE A 173 15.86 10.28 11.88
C PHE A 173 16.33 11.63 12.42
N LYS A 174 15.70 12.71 11.94
CA LYS A 174 15.98 14.10 12.31
C LYS A 174 14.71 14.77 12.82
N ASN A 175 14.88 15.76 13.70
CA ASN A 175 13.79 16.56 14.27
C ASN A 175 12.69 15.72 14.95
N VAL A 176 13.05 14.56 15.50
CA VAL A 176 12.09 13.69 16.20
C VAL A 176 11.46 14.50 17.35
N PRO A 177 10.13 14.61 17.39
CA PRO A 177 9.47 15.48 18.35
C PRO A 177 9.67 14.96 19.77
N LYS A 178 9.89 15.87 20.72
CA LYS A 178 9.90 15.53 22.15
C LYS A 178 8.47 15.18 22.57
N LEU A 179 8.21 13.89 22.75
CA LEU A 179 6.91 13.39 23.17
C LEU A 179 6.73 13.54 24.68
N THR A 180 5.52 13.87 25.14
CA THR A 180 5.18 13.80 26.57
C THR A 180 5.22 12.35 27.06
N LYS A 181 5.47 12.13 28.37
CA LYS A 181 5.50 10.77 28.95
C LYS A 181 4.21 9.99 28.69
N ALA A 182 3.06 10.65 28.75
CA ALA A 182 1.77 10.03 28.44
C ALA A 182 1.68 9.58 26.96
N LYS A 183 2.18 10.39 26.02
CA LYS A 183 2.19 10.05 24.60
C LYS A 183 3.18 8.94 24.28
N GLN A 184 4.35 8.93 24.91
CA GLN A 184 5.33 7.84 24.81
C GLN A 184 4.71 6.51 25.27
N ASN A 185 4.18 6.48 26.51
CA ASN A 185 3.52 5.30 27.06
C ASN A 185 2.36 4.80 26.18
N LEU A 186 1.58 5.71 25.58
CA LEU A 186 0.51 5.33 24.65
C LEU A 186 1.07 4.64 23.39
N MET A 187 2.15 5.18 22.83
CA MET A 187 2.77 4.65 21.62
C MET A 187 3.48 3.32 21.88
N ASP A 188 4.07 3.12 23.06
CA ASP A 188 4.70 1.86 23.47
C ASP A 188 3.69 0.69 23.59
N LEU A 189 2.41 1.01 23.83
CA LEU A 189 1.32 0.03 23.85
C LEU A 189 0.72 -0.26 22.46
N CYS A 190 1.21 0.37 21.41
CA CYS A 190 0.69 0.22 20.05
C CYS A 190 1.56 -0.74 19.23
N CYS A 191 0.93 -1.49 18.34
CA CYS A 191 1.62 -2.05 17.19
C CYS A 191 1.94 -0.93 16.21
N ARG A 192 3.14 -0.96 15.64
CA ARG A 192 3.61 0.03 14.67
C ARG A 192 3.76 -0.61 13.31
N SER A 193 3.28 0.08 12.28
CA SER A 193 3.56 -0.24 10.88
C SER A 193 4.25 0.95 10.20
N GLU A 194 5.12 0.63 9.25
CA GLU A 194 5.84 1.59 8.42
C GLU A 194 5.33 1.51 6.99
N HIS A 195 4.93 2.66 6.46
CA HIS A 195 4.43 2.82 5.09
C HIS A 195 5.34 3.79 4.34
N LEU A 196 5.92 3.34 3.22
CA LEU A 196 6.58 4.25 2.29
C LEU A 196 5.53 4.79 1.31
N VAL A 197 5.62 6.08 1.02
CA VAL A 197 4.69 6.78 0.12
C VAL A 197 5.52 7.68 -0.79
N GLU A 198 5.29 7.60 -2.09
CA GLU A 198 5.96 8.45 -3.08
C GLU A 198 4.94 9.32 -3.81
N SER A 199 5.19 10.63 -3.82
CA SER A 199 4.45 11.56 -4.67
C SER A 199 4.98 11.45 -6.09
N ARG A 200 4.19 10.84 -6.98
CA ARG A 200 4.54 10.73 -8.40
C ARG A 200 4.69 12.09 -9.09
N ARG A 201 4.03 13.14 -8.57
CA ARG A 201 4.06 14.50 -9.14
C ARG A 201 5.30 15.28 -8.72
N THR A 202 5.71 15.18 -7.45
CA THR A 202 6.79 16.00 -6.89
C THR A 202 8.09 15.22 -6.71
N GLY A 203 8.06 13.88 -6.80
CA GLY A 203 9.20 13.01 -6.50
C GLY A 203 9.53 12.93 -5.00
N GLU A 204 8.73 13.59 -4.15
CA GLU A 204 8.91 13.54 -2.69
C GLU A 204 8.55 12.15 -2.17
N THR A 205 9.34 11.65 -1.22
CA THR A 205 9.10 10.38 -0.55
C THR A 205 8.87 10.62 0.93
N PHE A 206 7.90 9.92 1.49
CA PHE A 206 7.52 9.99 2.90
C PHE A 206 7.56 8.60 3.52
N LEU A 207 8.03 8.53 4.76
CA LEU A 207 7.86 7.38 5.63
C LEU A 207 6.80 7.73 6.67
N VAL A 208 5.68 7.01 6.64
CA VAL A 208 4.58 7.17 7.59
C VAL A 208 4.63 6.03 8.60
N LYS A 209 4.74 6.38 9.89
CA LYS A 209 4.65 5.44 11.01
C LYS A 209 3.24 5.50 11.60
N GLN A 210 2.49 4.41 11.47
CA GLN A 210 1.13 4.29 12.00
C GLN A 210 1.15 3.45 13.28
N TYR A 211 0.55 3.97 14.35
CA TYR A 211 0.49 3.33 15.65
C TYR A 211 -0.95 2.92 15.92
N LYS A 212 -1.22 1.61 15.94
CA LYS A 212 -2.55 1.04 16.20
C LYS A 212 -2.56 0.30 17.54
N LYS A 213 -3.65 0.45 18.28
CA LYS A 213 -3.88 -0.26 19.55
C LYS A 213 -5.13 -1.12 19.45
N THR A 214 -5.06 -2.33 19.99
CA THR A 214 -6.23 -3.20 20.15
C THR A 214 -7.28 -2.51 21.02
N ILE A 215 -8.50 -2.39 20.50
CA ILE A 215 -9.66 -1.83 21.22
C ILE A 215 -10.59 -2.92 21.75
N LYS A 216 -10.70 -4.03 21.03
CA LYS A 216 -11.57 -5.16 21.35
C LYS A 216 -11.02 -6.41 20.66
N ILE A 217 -11.19 -7.56 21.28
CA ILE A 217 -11.01 -8.86 20.63
C ILE A 217 -12.41 -9.43 20.43
N THR A 218 -12.75 -9.86 19.21
CA THR A 218 -14.05 -10.47 18.91
C THR A 218 -14.14 -11.86 19.53
N LYS A 219 -15.35 -12.44 19.59
CA LYS A 219 -15.53 -13.82 20.07
C LYS A 219 -14.77 -14.85 19.23
N ALA A 220 -14.51 -14.53 17.96
CA ALA A 220 -13.71 -15.34 17.04
C ALA A 220 -12.19 -15.16 17.21
N GLY A 221 -11.73 -14.39 18.22
CA GLY A 221 -10.30 -14.15 18.46
C GLY A 221 -9.66 -13.07 17.59
N ILE A 222 -10.45 -12.38 16.76
CA ILE A 222 -9.94 -11.33 15.85
C ILE A 222 -9.78 -10.02 16.62
N ALA A 223 -8.59 -9.43 16.59
CA ALA A 223 -8.29 -8.18 17.26
C ALA A 223 -8.72 -6.98 16.40
N ARG A 224 -9.71 -6.22 16.89
CA ARG A 224 -10.06 -4.91 16.32
C ARG A 224 -9.03 -3.89 16.78
N MET A 225 -8.33 -3.29 15.82
CA MET A 225 -7.27 -2.32 16.08
C MET A 225 -7.65 -0.93 15.61
N ARG A 226 -7.24 0.08 16.37
CA ARG A 226 -7.55 1.49 16.08
C ARG A 226 -6.30 2.35 16.08
N THR A 227 -6.20 3.24 15.12
CA THR A 227 -5.12 4.22 14.98
C THR A 227 -5.17 5.20 16.16
N LYS A 228 -4.03 5.34 16.84
CA LYS A 228 -3.84 6.22 18.01
C LYS A 228 -2.88 7.36 17.74
N ALA A 229 -1.93 7.15 16.85
CA ALA A 229 -1.01 8.17 16.40
C ALA A 229 -0.50 7.86 14.99
N LEU A 230 -0.12 8.91 14.27
CA LEU A 230 0.58 8.86 13.01
C LEU A 230 1.76 9.84 13.08
N MET A 231 2.89 9.45 12.51
CA MET A 231 4.06 10.32 12.35
C MET A 231 4.53 10.24 10.91
N VAL A 232 4.79 11.40 10.31
CA VAL A 232 5.27 11.50 8.93
C VAL A 232 6.69 12.03 8.94
N TYR A 233 7.54 11.37 8.16
CA TYR A 233 8.92 11.79 7.94
C TYR A 233 9.13 12.00 6.45
N LYS A 234 9.59 13.18 6.04
CA LYS A 234 10.02 13.44 4.68
C LYS A 234 11.43 12.85 4.50
N LEU A 235 11.63 12.07 3.45
CA LEU A 235 12.92 11.47 3.12
C LEU A 235 13.65 12.36 2.12
N ASP A 236 14.94 12.60 2.37
CA ASP A 236 15.85 13.20 1.39
C ASP A 236 16.73 12.12 0.71
N ASP A 237 17.44 12.54 -0.33
CA ASP A 237 18.26 11.63 -1.14
C ASP A 237 19.50 11.12 -0.38
N GLU A 238 19.94 11.84 0.66
CA GLU A 238 21.04 11.45 1.52
C GLU A 238 20.66 10.39 2.55
N GLY A 239 19.37 10.04 2.67
CA GLY A 239 18.85 9.06 3.63
C GLY A 239 18.57 9.65 5.01
N ASN A 240 18.26 10.94 5.12
CA ASN A 240 17.67 11.49 6.33
C ASN A 240 16.14 11.38 6.28
N ALA A 241 15.57 11.02 7.41
CA ALA A 241 14.12 10.98 7.63
C ALA A 241 13.75 12.13 8.57
N VAL A 242 13.33 13.26 8.03
CA VAL A 242 13.03 14.48 8.79
C VAL A 242 11.57 14.48 9.20
N TYR A 243 11.29 14.49 10.50
CA TYR A 243 9.92 14.60 10.99
C TYR A 243 9.27 15.89 10.46
N THR A 244 8.05 15.77 9.94
CA THR A 244 7.28 16.92 9.45
C THR A 244 5.83 16.86 9.92
N GLN A 245 5.25 18.03 10.13
CA GLN A 245 3.81 18.27 10.34
C GLN A 245 3.19 18.99 9.15
N ASP A 246 3.96 19.14 8.08
CA ASP A 246 3.59 19.83 6.86
C ASP A 246 4.14 19.08 5.63
N ILE A 247 3.22 18.52 4.84
CA ILE A 247 3.50 17.91 3.54
C ILE A 247 2.97 18.78 2.38
N GLY A 248 2.65 20.05 2.66
CA GLY A 248 2.12 20.99 1.69
C GLY A 248 0.71 20.63 1.24
N ASP A 249 0.47 20.72 -0.06
CA ASP A 249 -0.82 20.41 -0.68
C ASP A 249 -1.13 18.90 -0.76
N LEU A 250 -0.23 18.01 -0.31
CA LEU A 250 -0.44 16.58 -0.44
C LEU A 250 -1.47 16.03 0.56
N ASN A 251 -2.24 15.05 0.10
CA ASN A 251 -3.05 14.15 0.90
C ASN A 251 -2.53 12.71 0.70
N ILE A 252 -2.18 12.02 1.79
CA ILE A 252 -1.67 10.64 1.78
C ILE A 252 -2.80 9.66 2.09
N PHE A 253 -2.88 8.56 1.34
CA PHE A 253 -3.85 7.49 1.55
C PHE A 253 -3.19 6.21 2.03
N LEU A 254 -3.60 5.70 3.18
CA LEU A 254 -3.19 4.40 3.72
C LEU A 254 -4.37 3.43 3.71
N SER A 255 -4.24 2.28 3.05
CA SER A 255 -5.28 1.27 3.04
C SER A 255 -4.70 -0.12 2.85
N LEU A 256 -5.49 -1.10 2.44
CA LEU A 256 -4.95 -2.36 1.90
C LEU A 256 -4.35 -2.18 0.50
N SER A 257 -4.54 -1.03 -0.13
CA SER A 257 -3.78 -0.66 -1.32
C SER A 257 -2.33 -0.30 -0.99
N GLU A 258 -1.46 -0.40 -2.00
CA GLU A 258 -0.16 0.27 -1.98
C GLU A 258 -0.37 1.75 -1.62
N PRO A 259 0.30 2.27 -0.58
CA PRO A 259 0.15 3.66 -0.17
C PRO A 259 0.51 4.63 -1.29
N PHE A 260 -0.31 5.67 -1.44
CA PHE A 260 -0.08 6.72 -2.44
C PHE A 260 -0.45 8.09 -1.86
N CYS A 261 -0.09 9.15 -2.58
CA CYS A 261 -0.54 10.49 -2.27
C CYS A 261 -0.85 11.29 -3.53
N VAL A 262 -1.71 12.29 -3.38
CA VAL A 262 -2.13 13.18 -4.46
C VAL A 262 -2.14 14.63 -3.96
N PRO A 263 -2.02 15.64 -4.84
CA PRO A 263 -2.29 17.02 -4.46
C PRO A 263 -3.79 17.17 -4.16
N ALA A 264 -4.13 17.66 -2.97
CA ALA A 264 -5.50 17.93 -2.55
C ALA A 264 -6.17 18.92 -3.50
N THR A 265 -5.46 19.92 -4.02
CA THR A 265 -6.01 20.83 -5.05
C THR A 265 -6.41 20.15 -6.36
N SER A 266 -6.00 18.89 -6.60
CA SER A 266 -6.42 18.14 -7.79
C SER A 266 -7.82 17.53 -7.66
N PHE A 267 -8.38 17.45 -6.45
CA PHE A 267 -9.65 16.79 -6.17
C PHE A 267 -10.47 17.59 -5.17
N PRO A 268 -11.75 17.88 -5.46
CA PRO A 268 -12.63 18.50 -4.48
C PRO A 268 -12.73 17.62 -3.22
N ASP A 269 -13.01 18.26 -2.08
CA ASP A 269 -13.18 17.63 -0.76
C ASP A 269 -11.95 16.95 -0.13
N LEU A 270 -10.81 16.94 -0.81
CA LEU A 270 -9.56 16.51 -0.18
C LEU A 270 -9.00 17.58 0.74
N LEU A 271 -8.62 17.16 1.95
CA LEU A 271 -7.90 18.01 2.89
C LEU A 271 -6.40 18.01 2.53
N PRO A 272 -5.78 19.19 2.35
CA PRO A 272 -4.33 19.27 2.21
C PRO A 272 -3.65 19.00 3.56
N ASN A 273 -2.39 18.60 3.51
CA ASN A 273 -1.58 18.32 4.69
C ASN A 273 -2.22 17.31 5.66
N SER A 274 -2.76 16.22 5.11
CA SER A 274 -3.39 15.16 5.89
C SER A 274 -3.07 13.76 5.39
N VAL A 275 -3.34 12.80 6.27
CA VAL A 275 -3.24 11.37 6.00
C VAL A 275 -4.62 10.75 6.23
N ASP A 276 -5.25 10.31 5.16
CA ASP A 276 -6.48 9.53 5.17
C ASP A 276 -6.14 8.03 5.26
N PHE A 277 -6.91 7.30 6.04
CA PHE A 277 -6.70 5.87 6.22
C PHE A 277 -8.00 5.10 6.33
N ILE A 278 -8.01 3.92 5.74
CA ILE A 278 -9.10 2.95 5.84
C ILE A 278 -8.53 1.55 6.04
N ASP A 279 -9.21 0.76 6.84
CA ASP A 279 -8.89 -0.62 7.18
C ASP A 279 -10.22 -1.36 7.44
N PHE A 280 -10.17 -2.68 7.60
CA PHE A 280 -11.38 -3.50 7.79
C PHE A 280 -12.27 -3.03 8.96
N ASP A 281 -11.68 -2.55 10.06
CA ASP A 281 -12.38 -2.16 11.29
C ASP A 281 -12.34 -0.64 11.59
N GLU A 282 -11.77 0.17 10.69
CA GLU A 282 -11.54 1.59 10.95
C GLU A 282 -11.48 2.41 9.66
N SER A 283 -12.06 3.59 9.66
CA SER A 283 -11.64 4.65 8.73
C SER A 283 -11.49 5.98 9.46
N GLY A 284 -10.68 6.85 8.89
CA GLY A 284 -10.40 8.15 9.49
C GLY A 284 -9.33 8.92 8.77
N PHE A 285 -8.95 10.04 9.36
CA PHE A 285 -7.89 10.89 8.86
C PHE A 285 -7.13 11.58 10.00
N VAL A 286 -5.94 12.08 9.67
CA VAL A 286 -5.13 12.95 10.53
C VAL A 286 -4.75 14.19 9.75
N SER A 287 -5.18 15.37 10.22
CA SER A 287 -4.54 16.63 9.83
C SER A 287 -3.20 16.75 10.55
N LEU A 288 -2.11 16.82 9.79
CA LEU A 288 -0.75 16.79 10.36
C LEU A 288 -0.44 18.01 11.23
N LYS A 289 -1.08 19.16 10.94
CA LYS A 289 -1.00 20.38 11.78
C LYS A 289 -1.54 20.15 13.19
N SER A 290 -2.66 19.43 13.33
CA SER A 290 -3.27 19.16 14.64
C SER A 290 -2.67 17.93 15.32
N THR A 291 -2.11 17.01 14.54
CA THR A 291 -1.69 15.66 14.96
C THR A 291 -2.79 14.79 15.59
N ARG A 292 -4.04 15.25 15.55
CA ARG A 292 -5.19 14.56 16.13
C ARG A 292 -5.72 13.53 15.15
N VAL A 293 -5.93 12.31 15.66
CA VAL A 293 -6.57 11.23 14.91
C VAL A 293 -8.09 11.35 15.01
N TRP A 294 -8.74 11.47 13.86
CA TRP A 294 -10.18 11.42 13.71
C TRP A 294 -10.54 10.11 13.04
N SER A 295 -11.16 9.19 13.77
CA SER A 295 -11.56 7.91 13.17
C SER A 295 -12.88 7.39 13.70
N ARG A 296 -13.49 6.47 12.95
CA ARG A 296 -14.69 5.73 13.31
C ARG A 296 -14.43 4.24 13.15
N SER A 297 -15.04 3.44 14.02
CA SER A 297 -14.95 1.99 13.94
C SER A 297 -16.22 1.45 13.29
N TYR A 298 -16.07 0.76 12.17
CA TYR A 298 -17.12 0.03 11.48
C TYR A 298 -16.45 -1.03 10.59
N THR A 299 -17.22 -2.03 10.17
CA THR A 299 -16.73 -3.03 9.22
C THR A 299 -16.80 -2.45 7.81
N CYS A 300 -15.65 -2.32 7.14
CA CYS A 300 -15.57 -1.88 5.75
C CYS A 300 -15.42 -3.09 4.82
N SER A 301 -16.34 -3.25 3.87
CA SER A 301 -16.31 -4.33 2.88
C SER A 301 -15.26 -4.12 1.78
N ALA A 302 -14.88 -2.86 1.52
CA ALA A 302 -13.86 -2.50 0.54
C ALA A 302 -12.83 -1.52 1.15
N PRO A 303 -11.93 -1.99 2.04
CA PRO A 303 -10.95 -1.14 2.73
C PRO A 303 -9.74 -0.77 1.85
N PHE A 304 -10.01 -0.25 0.65
CA PHE A 304 -9.01 0.12 -0.35
C PHE A 304 -9.29 1.53 -0.86
N TYR A 305 -8.25 2.35 -0.96
CA TYR A 305 -8.28 3.53 -1.82
C TYR A 305 -7.67 3.16 -3.17
N ILE A 306 -8.35 3.49 -4.26
CA ILE A 306 -7.82 3.31 -5.61
C ILE A 306 -7.14 4.62 -6.03
N PRO A 307 -5.86 4.60 -6.42
CA PRO A 307 -5.18 5.81 -6.87
C PRO A 307 -5.87 6.35 -8.14
N PRO A 308 -5.77 7.66 -8.43
CA PRO A 308 -6.36 8.24 -9.62
C PRO A 308 -5.96 7.49 -10.88
N GLN A 309 -6.97 7.11 -11.68
CA GLN A 309 -6.79 6.43 -12.95
C GLN A 309 -6.76 7.45 -14.08
N HIS A 310 -6.08 7.16 -15.18
CA HIS A 310 -6.12 8.00 -16.37
C HIS A 310 -7.51 7.90 -17.01
N ILE A 311 -8.40 8.83 -16.66
CA ILE A 311 -9.70 8.97 -17.31
C ILE A 311 -9.47 9.64 -18.66
N ILE A 312 -9.38 8.87 -19.74
CA ILE A 312 -9.54 9.43 -21.08
C ILE A 312 -11.02 9.78 -21.19
N LYS A 313 -11.35 11.08 -21.15
CA LYS A 313 -12.70 11.54 -21.48
C LYS A 313 -12.96 11.17 -22.95
N SER A 314 -13.82 10.19 -23.18
CA SER A 314 -14.44 9.92 -24.48
C SER A 314 -15.42 11.02 -24.85
#